data_AF-A0A919DLM4-F1
#
_entry.id   AF-A0A919DLM4-F1
#
_cell.length_a   1.000
_cell.length_b   1.000
_cell.length_c   1.000
_cell.angle_alpha   90.00
_cell.angle_beta   90.00
_cell.angle_gamma   90.00
#
_symmetry.space_group_name_H-M   'P 1'
#
loop_
_entity.id
_entity.type
_entity.pdbx_description
1 polymer ?
#
loop_
_entity_poly.entity_id
_entity_poly.type
_entity_poly.pdbx_seq_one_letter_code
_entity_poly.pdbx_strand_id
1 'polypeptide(L)'
;MSSHRLAVTDWIEFEEERHQVAGLDGATVRLRSENGRAQTIMLSVLLADSSFRAAVEPPPTALMDADAHPDPAGVLASLDKAVKDAALKLEAHLLEAMTGYRSGDPLSAAADEPRPQYDPALPQVVRVQAKAQELGVTERWMWKLWARRTENGL
;
A
#
# COMPACT_ATOMS: atom_id res chain seq x y z
N MET A 1 20.84 4.88 29.68
CA MET A 1 20.34 5.58 28.47
C MET A 1 19.17 4.78 27.95
N SER A 2 17.93 5.26 28.13
CA SER A 2 16.75 4.51 27.67
C SER A 2 16.67 4.54 26.15
N SER A 3 16.91 3.40 25.51
CA SER A 3 16.68 3.22 24.07
C SER A 3 15.17 3.24 23.81
N HIS A 4 14.64 4.34 23.26
CA HIS A 4 13.26 4.39 22.80
C HIS A 4 13.18 3.80 21.39
N ARG A 5 12.31 2.80 21.22
CA ARG A 5 12.00 2.21 19.91
C ARG A 5 10.87 3.03 19.29
N LEU A 6 11.09 3.59 18.12
CA LEU A 6 10.04 4.20 17.28
C LEU A 6 9.38 3.10 16.45
N ALA A 7 8.07 2.93 16.60
CA ALA A 7 7.23 2.03 15.83
C ALA A 7 6.20 2.80 15.00
N VAL A 8 5.74 2.17 13.91
CA VAL A 8 4.58 2.66 13.18
C VAL A 8 3.39 2.66 14.15
N THR A 9 2.60 3.73 14.11
CA THR A 9 1.49 4.09 15.02
C THR A 9 1.86 4.82 16.31
N ASP A 10 3.14 4.90 16.67
CA ASP A 10 3.59 5.67 17.83
C ASP A 10 3.30 7.16 17.63
N TRP A 11 2.99 7.83 18.74
CA TRP A 11 2.87 9.29 18.77
C TRP A 11 4.17 9.90 19.29
N ILE A 12 4.61 10.96 18.62
CA ILE A 12 5.78 11.76 18.96
C ILE A 12 5.41 13.24 19.00
N GLU A 13 6.24 14.03 19.66
CA GLU A 13 6.23 15.49 19.55
C GLU A 13 7.38 15.93 18.68
N PHE A 14 7.12 16.82 17.73
CA PHE A 14 8.11 17.39 16.81
C PHE A 14 7.57 18.72 16.27
N GLU A 15 8.39 19.76 16.22
CA GLU A 15 7.99 21.12 15.82
C GLU A 15 6.81 21.68 16.64
N GLU A 16 6.78 21.38 17.94
CA GLU A 16 5.70 21.77 18.88
C GLU A 16 4.32 21.21 18.51
N GLU A 17 4.25 20.28 17.55
CA GLU A 17 3.04 19.57 17.15
C GLU A 17 3.15 18.06 17.44
N ARG A 18 2.02 17.44 17.76
CA ARG A 18 1.92 15.99 17.91
C ARG A 18 1.79 15.34 16.55
N HIS A 19 2.61 14.32 16.34
CA HIS A 19 2.67 13.57 15.11
C HIS A 19 2.56 12.07 15.36
N GLN A 20 1.76 11.38 14.57
CA GLN A 20 1.78 9.93 14.50
C GLN A 20 2.85 9.47 13.49
N VAL A 21 3.66 8.50 13.87
CA VAL A 21 4.55 7.79 12.95
C VAL A 21 3.69 6.95 12.00
N ALA A 22 3.50 7.46 10.79
CA ALA A 22 2.73 6.81 9.75
C ALA A 22 3.54 5.75 9.00
N GLY A 23 4.87 5.84 9.00
CA GLY A 23 5.73 4.89 8.32
C GLY A 23 7.21 5.07 8.63
N LEU A 24 7.97 4.01 8.42
CA LEU A 24 9.42 3.98 8.52
C LEU A 24 9.95 3.31 7.26
N ASP A 25 10.81 4.01 6.52
CA ASP A 25 11.47 3.49 5.33
C ASP A 25 12.96 3.81 5.39
N GLY A 26 13.77 2.80 5.72
CA GLY A 26 15.20 2.94 5.95
C GLY A 26 15.50 4.00 7.03
N ALA A 27 16.11 5.11 6.60
CA ALA A 27 16.47 6.24 7.47
C ALA A 27 15.44 7.38 7.42
N THR A 28 14.26 7.16 6.83
CA THR A 28 13.22 8.16 6.65
C THR A 28 12.00 7.79 7.49
N VAL A 29 11.46 8.77 8.20
CA VAL A 29 10.25 8.65 9.00
C VAL A 29 9.17 9.46 8.32
N ARG A 30 7.99 8.86 8.17
CA ARG A 30 6.81 9.59 7.75
C ARG A 30 5.93 9.87 8.94
N LEU A 31 5.59 11.14 9.10
CA LEU A 31 4.84 11.68 10.21
C LEU A 31 3.52 12.21 9.70
N ARG A 32 2.49 12.09 10.52
CA ARG A 32 1.18 12.70 10.29
C ARG A 32 0.83 13.55 11.50
N SER A 33 0.67 14.85 11.34
CA SER A 33 0.29 15.72 12.47
C SER A 33 -1.13 15.40 12.95
N GLU A 34 -1.47 15.85 14.15
CA GLU A 34 -2.84 15.74 14.70
C GLU A 34 -3.88 16.41 13.80
N ASN A 35 -3.48 17.42 13.01
CA ASN A 35 -4.29 18.10 12.00
C ASN A 35 -4.30 17.38 10.63
N GLY A 36 -3.85 16.12 10.57
CA GLY A 36 -3.87 15.28 9.38
C GLY A 36 -2.79 15.57 8.34
N ARG A 37 -1.88 16.55 8.55
CA ARG A 37 -0.82 16.88 7.58
C ARG A 37 0.26 15.81 7.57
N ALA A 38 0.57 15.25 6.41
CA ALA A 38 1.65 14.29 6.25
C ALA A 38 2.97 15.00 5.89
N GLN A 39 4.07 14.58 6.54
CA GLN A 39 5.42 15.03 6.22
C GLN A 39 6.43 13.87 6.28
N THR A 40 7.51 13.94 5.50
CA THR A 40 8.58 12.95 5.49
C THR A 40 9.89 13.62 5.89
N ILE A 41 10.54 13.07 6.92
CA ILE A 41 11.77 13.62 7.50
C ILE A 41 12.80 12.50 7.71
N MET A 42 14.09 12.82 7.59
CA MET A 42 15.14 11.85 7.95
C MET A 42 15.13 11.60 9.46
N LEU A 43 15.26 10.34 9.87
CA LEU A 43 15.30 9.92 11.26
C LEU A 43 16.43 10.62 12.02
N SER A 44 17.59 10.82 11.40
CA SER A 44 18.71 11.55 12.00
C SER A 44 18.37 13.02 12.30
N VAL A 45 17.62 13.67 11.40
CA VAL A 45 17.19 15.06 11.59
C VAL A 45 16.14 15.14 12.69
N LEU A 46 15.16 14.23 12.66
CA LEU A 46 14.14 14.14 13.70
C LEU A 46 14.75 13.94 15.10
N LEU A 47 15.71 13.02 15.24
CA LEU A 47 16.35 12.72 16.52
C LEU A 47 17.33 13.81 16.98
N ALA A 48 17.86 14.62 16.06
CA ALA A 48 18.75 15.74 16.38
C ALA A 48 17.97 16.99 16.81
N ASP A 49 16.66 17.04 16.56
CA ASP A 49 15.83 18.20 16.87
C ASP A 49 15.54 18.29 18.39
N SER A 50 15.69 19.50 18.94
CA SER A 50 15.48 19.75 20.37
C SER A 50 14.02 19.63 20.81
N SER A 51 13.06 19.79 19.90
CA SER A 51 11.62 19.63 20.16
C SER A 51 11.20 18.16 20.21
N PHE A 52 12.02 17.24 19.71
CA PHE A 52 11.64 15.84 19.60
C PHE A 52 11.37 15.19 20.97
N ARG A 53 10.20 14.57 21.12
CA ARG A 53 9.85 13.70 22.25
C ARG A 53 9.24 12.40 21.73
N ALA A 54 9.78 11.27 22.17
CA ALA A 54 9.24 9.96 21.84
C ALA A 54 8.07 9.60 22.78
N ALA A 55 7.12 8.80 22.25
CA ALA A 55 6.04 8.18 23.02
C ALA A 55 5.19 9.17 23.83
N VAL A 56 4.66 10.19 23.16
CA VAL A 56 3.68 11.10 23.76
C VAL A 56 2.28 10.50 23.73
N GLU A 57 1.41 10.96 24.63
CA GLU A 57 0.02 10.52 24.64
C GLU A 57 -0.68 10.92 23.33
N PRO A 58 -1.48 10.01 22.74
CA PRO A 58 -2.27 10.34 21.55
C PRO A 58 -3.22 11.50 21.87
N PRO A 59 -3.49 12.40 20.91
CA PRO A 59 -4.49 13.43 21.11
C PRO A 59 -5.86 12.79 21.35
N PRO A 60 -6.76 13.47 22.12
CA PRO A 60 -8.13 13.03 22.29
C PRO A 60 -8.76 12.72 20.93
N THR A 61 -9.44 11.58 20.80
CA THR A 61 -10.03 11.11 19.53
C THR A 61 -10.92 12.15 18.84
N ALA A 62 -11.50 13.09 19.61
CA ALA A 62 -12.32 14.19 19.10
C ALA A 62 -11.53 15.26 18.30
N LEU A 63 -10.20 15.29 18.39
CA LEU A 63 -9.32 16.19 17.63
C LEU A 63 -8.72 15.52 16.39
N MET A 64 -8.90 14.20 16.22
CA MET A 64 -8.51 13.54 14.99
C MET A 64 -9.60 13.81 13.96
N ASP A 65 -9.22 14.41 12.83
CA ASP A 65 -10.12 14.49 11.67
C ASP A 65 -10.60 13.07 11.36
N ALA A 66 -11.91 12.82 11.52
CA ALA A 66 -12.53 11.54 11.20
C ALA A 66 -12.39 11.19 9.70
N ASP A 67 -12.13 12.21 8.87
CA ASP A 67 -11.83 12.12 7.45
C ASP A 67 -10.32 11.97 7.13
N ALA A 68 -9.45 11.89 8.16
CA ALA A 68 -8.03 11.61 7.96
C ALA A 68 -7.84 10.16 7.50
N HIS A 69 -7.95 9.95 6.19
CA HIS A 69 -7.63 8.66 5.59
C HIS A 69 -6.24 8.21 6.05
N PRO A 70 -6.11 6.94 6.49
CA PRO A 70 -4.82 6.43 6.85
C PRO A 70 -3.92 6.50 5.62
N ASP A 71 -2.73 7.01 5.83
CA ASP A 71 -1.79 7.29 4.77
C ASP A 71 -1.44 5.98 4.02
N PRO A 72 -1.76 5.86 2.72
CA PRO A 72 -1.81 4.57 2.02
C PRO A 72 -0.51 3.78 2.10
N ALA A 73 0.65 4.45 1.96
CA ALA A 73 1.94 3.76 2.03
C ALA A 73 2.30 3.29 3.46
N GLY A 74 1.76 3.95 4.49
CA GLY A 74 1.95 3.59 5.88
C GLY A 74 1.13 2.36 6.24
N VAL A 75 -0.11 2.33 5.74
CA VAL A 75 -0.97 1.16 5.79
C VAL A 75 -0.29 -0.01 5.09
N LEU A 76 0.15 0.17 3.83
CA LEU A 76 0.86 -0.86 3.09
C LEU A 76 2.09 -1.36 3.84
N ALA A 77 2.91 -0.46 4.41
CA ALA A 77 4.09 -0.84 5.19
C ALA A 77 3.72 -1.70 6.41
N SER A 78 2.63 -1.37 7.10
CA SER A 78 2.14 -2.11 8.27
C SER A 78 1.49 -3.46 7.96
N LEU A 79 1.11 -3.75 6.70
CA LEU A 79 0.50 -5.03 6.35
C LEU A 79 1.48 -6.19 6.55
N ASP A 80 0.94 -7.29 7.07
CA ASP A 80 1.65 -8.56 7.15
C ASP A 80 2.13 -9.01 5.77
N LYS A 81 3.30 -9.68 5.74
CA LYS A 81 3.88 -10.19 4.50
C LYS A 81 2.90 -11.07 3.72
N ALA A 82 2.13 -11.91 4.39
CA ALA A 82 1.13 -12.76 3.75
C ALA A 82 0.06 -11.97 2.99
N VAL A 83 -0.35 -10.82 3.53
CA VAL A 83 -1.34 -9.93 2.88
C VAL A 83 -0.73 -9.25 1.67
N LYS A 84 0.52 -8.78 1.78
CA LYS A 84 1.27 -8.19 0.65
C LYS A 84 1.45 -9.20 -0.49
N ASP A 85 1.88 -10.42 -0.16
CA ASP A 85 2.08 -11.50 -1.14
C ASP A 85 0.76 -11.89 -1.81
N ALA A 86 -0.35 -11.94 -1.05
CA ALA A 86 -1.67 -12.19 -1.61
C ALA A 86 -2.13 -11.07 -2.56
N ALA A 87 -1.86 -9.80 -2.22
CA ALA A 87 -2.18 -8.66 -3.06
C ALA A 87 -1.38 -8.69 -4.38
N LEU A 88 -0.07 -8.91 -4.32
CA LEU A 88 0.79 -9.05 -5.50
C LEU A 88 0.35 -10.23 -6.40
N LYS A 89 -0.01 -11.36 -5.79
CA LYS A 89 -0.52 -12.51 -6.53
C LYS A 89 -1.83 -12.20 -7.25
N LEU A 90 -2.74 -11.48 -6.58
CA LEU A 90 -4.00 -11.06 -7.16
C LEU A 90 -3.78 -10.08 -8.32
N GLU A 91 -2.88 -9.12 -8.15
CA GLU A 91 -2.45 -8.20 -9.20
C GLU A 91 -1.92 -8.96 -10.43
N ALA A 92 -1.04 -9.93 -10.23
CA ALA A 92 -0.51 -10.74 -11.32
C ALA A 92 -1.63 -11.52 -12.05
N HIS A 93 -2.62 -12.04 -11.32
CA HIS A 93 -3.79 -12.69 -11.95
C HIS A 93 -4.65 -11.72 -12.75
N LEU A 94 -4.82 -10.50 -12.25
CA LEU A 94 -5.57 -9.46 -12.93
C LEU A 94 -4.87 -9.05 -14.22
N LEU A 95 -3.55 -8.83 -14.17
CA LEU A 95 -2.74 -8.51 -15.35
C LEU A 95 -2.79 -9.62 -16.40
N GLU A 96 -2.72 -10.88 -16.00
CA GLU A 96 -2.82 -12.03 -16.91
C GLU A 96 -4.17 -12.06 -17.65
N ALA A 97 -5.27 -11.78 -16.95
CA ALA A 97 -6.58 -11.72 -17.59
C ALA A 97 -6.68 -10.56 -18.60
N MET A 98 -6.09 -9.41 -18.28
CA MET A 98 -6.21 -8.20 -19.09
C MET A 98 -5.24 -8.20 -20.28
N THR A 99 -4.01 -8.67 -20.08
CA THR A 99 -2.90 -8.55 -21.03
C THR A 99 -2.46 -9.88 -21.65
N GLY A 100 -2.75 -10.99 -20.97
CA GLY A 100 -2.25 -12.33 -21.29
C GLY A 100 -1.00 -12.77 -20.53
N TYR A 101 -0.40 -11.87 -19.75
CA TYR A 101 0.86 -12.10 -19.03
C TYR A 101 0.72 -11.71 -17.56
N ARG A 102 1.29 -12.49 -16.63
CA ARG A 102 1.23 -12.18 -15.20
C ARG A 102 2.02 -10.93 -14.81
N SER A 103 3.03 -10.58 -15.59
CA SER A 103 3.76 -9.31 -15.47
C SER A 103 2.98 -8.11 -16.04
N GLY A 104 1.99 -8.36 -16.90
CA GLY A 104 1.34 -7.31 -17.70
C GLY A 104 2.08 -6.94 -19.00
N ASP A 105 3.29 -7.47 -19.22
CA ASP A 105 4.17 -7.08 -20.32
C ASP A 105 4.69 -8.32 -21.07
N PRO A 106 4.44 -8.44 -22.39
CA PRO A 106 4.97 -9.55 -23.21
C PRO A 106 6.49 -9.65 -23.20
N LEU A 107 7.23 -8.55 -23.01
CA LEU A 107 8.69 -8.57 -22.96
C LEU A 107 9.23 -9.13 -21.64
N SER A 108 8.39 -9.16 -20.62
CA SER A 108 8.68 -9.67 -19.27
C SER A 108 7.90 -10.95 -18.99
N ALA A 109 7.60 -11.73 -20.03
CA ALA A 109 6.86 -13.00 -19.92
C ALA A 109 7.69 -14.07 -19.20
N ALA A 110 7.05 -14.85 -18.34
CA ALA A 110 7.64 -16.06 -17.79
C ALA A 110 7.76 -17.16 -18.87
N ALA A 111 8.57 -18.18 -18.60
CA ALA A 111 8.87 -19.24 -19.57
C ALA A 111 7.64 -20.03 -20.06
N ASP A 112 6.55 -20.03 -19.30
CA ASP A 112 5.27 -20.70 -19.58
C ASP A 112 4.15 -19.74 -19.99
N GLU A 113 4.49 -18.50 -20.37
CA GLU A 113 3.53 -17.47 -20.76
C GLU A 113 3.61 -17.06 -22.24
N PRO A 114 2.48 -16.72 -22.87
CA PRO A 114 1.13 -16.73 -22.31
C PRO A 114 0.56 -18.15 -22.25
N ARG A 115 -0.18 -18.46 -21.18
CA ARG A 115 -0.95 -19.71 -21.12
C ARG A 115 -2.04 -19.69 -22.21
N PRO A 116 -2.39 -20.84 -22.83
CA PRO A 116 -3.31 -20.87 -23.98
C PRO A 116 -4.66 -20.17 -23.74
N GLN A 117 -5.24 -20.31 -22.54
CA GLN A 117 -6.51 -19.67 -22.15
C GLN A 117 -6.41 -18.16 -21.92
N TYR A 118 -5.19 -17.62 -21.88
CA TYR A 118 -4.87 -16.20 -21.72
C TYR A 118 -4.10 -15.63 -22.91
N ASP A 119 -4.07 -16.32 -24.05
CA ASP A 119 -3.43 -15.81 -25.26
C ASP A 119 -3.92 -14.38 -25.59
N PRO A 120 -3.01 -13.41 -25.79
CA PRO A 120 -3.33 -12.04 -26.18
C PRO A 120 -4.28 -11.92 -27.39
N ALA A 121 -4.26 -12.88 -28.31
CA ALA A 121 -5.14 -12.94 -29.48
C ALA A 121 -6.60 -13.29 -29.15
N LEU A 122 -6.87 -13.87 -27.97
CA LEU A 122 -8.24 -14.13 -27.53
C LEU A 122 -8.94 -12.82 -27.12
N PRO A 123 -10.28 -12.72 -27.27
CA PRO A 123 -11.03 -11.61 -26.72
C PRO A 123 -10.83 -11.48 -25.21
N GLN A 124 -10.62 -10.26 -24.72
CA GLN A 124 -10.40 -9.98 -23.30
C GLN A 124 -11.49 -10.55 -22.40
N VAL A 125 -12.75 -10.51 -22.84
CA VAL A 125 -13.89 -11.08 -22.11
C VAL A 125 -13.71 -12.58 -21.85
N VAL A 126 -13.19 -13.34 -22.84
CA VAL A 126 -12.93 -14.77 -22.69
C VAL A 126 -11.84 -15.03 -21.66
N ARG A 127 -10.76 -14.24 -21.70
CA ARG A 127 -9.67 -14.34 -20.71
C ARG A 127 -10.14 -14.00 -19.29
N VAL A 128 -10.93 -12.93 -19.15
CA VAL A 128 -11.50 -12.53 -17.85
C VAL A 128 -12.44 -13.59 -17.31
N GLN A 129 -13.31 -14.16 -18.16
CA GLN A 129 -14.17 -15.27 -17.78
C GLN A 129 -13.36 -16.48 -17.31
N ALA A 130 -12.34 -16.89 -18.07
CA ALA A 130 -11.48 -18.00 -17.69
C ALA A 130 -10.74 -17.75 -16.37
N LYS A 131 -10.28 -16.52 -16.11
CA LYS A 131 -9.61 -16.18 -14.84
C LYS A 131 -10.59 -16.09 -13.68
N ALA A 132 -11.79 -15.56 -13.89
CA ALA A 132 -12.83 -15.51 -12.87
C ALA A 132 -13.19 -16.91 -12.37
N GLN A 133 -13.34 -17.87 -13.30
CA GLN A 133 -13.54 -19.28 -12.98
C GLN A 133 -12.35 -19.90 -12.24
N GLU A 134 -11.11 -19.65 -12.69
CA GLU A 134 -9.89 -20.12 -12.00
C GLU A 134 -9.82 -19.64 -10.54
N LEU A 135 -10.26 -18.41 -10.28
CA LEU A 135 -10.21 -17.79 -8.94
C LEU A 135 -11.47 -18.03 -8.09
N GLY A 136 -12.52 -18.63 -8.65
CA GLY A 136 -13.81 -18.78 -7.96
C GLY A 136 -14.51 -17.45 -7.67
N VAL A 137 -14.30 -16.43 -8.52
CA VAL A 137 -14.92 -15.10 -8.41
C VAL A 137 -15.81 -14.81 -9.61
N THR A 138 -16.55 -13.70 -9.58
CA THR A 138 -17.37 -13.28 -10.73
C THR A 138 -16.57 -12.42 -11.70
N GLU A 139 -16.90 -12.46 -12.98
CA GLU A 139 -16.35 -11.56 -14.00
C GLU A 139 -16.54 -10.09 -13.60
N ARG A 140 -17.73 -9.74 -13.10
CA ARG A 140 -18.06 -8.39 -12.60
C ARG A 140 -17.08 -7.92 -11.53
N TRP A 141 -16.64 -8.81 -10.64
CA TRP A 141 -15.67 -8.48 -9.60
C TRP A 141 -14.31 -8.13 -10.22
N MET A 142 -13.85 -8.90 -11.21
CA MET A 142 -12.59 -8.62 -11.90
C MET A 142 -12.62 -7.27 -12.63
N TRP A 143 -13.69 -6.97 -13.37
CA TRP A 143 -13.85 -5.69 -14.05
C TRP A 143 -13.88 -4.51 -13.09
N LYS A 144 -14.58 -4.66 -11.96
CA LYS A 144 -14.61 -3.63 -10.91
C LYS A 144 -13.24 -3.41 -10.28
N LEU A 145 -12.49 -4.49 -10.04
CA LEU A 145 -11.14 -4.41 -9.50
C LEU A 145 -10.19 -3.73 -10.49
N TRP A 146 -10.29 -4.04 -11.78
CA TRP A 146 -9.52 -3.37 -12.82
C TRP A 146 -9.79 -1.87 -12.90
N ALA A 147 -11.06 -1.46 -12.94
CA ALA A 147 -11.43 -0.05 -12.95
C ALA A 147 -10.84 0.70 -11.77
N ARG A 148 -10.98 0.14 -10.55
CA ARG A 148 -10.40 0.72 -9.33
C ARG A 148 -8.88 0.83 -9.39
N ARG A 149 -8.19 -0.15 -9.99
CA ARG A 149 -6.75 -0.10 -10.16
C ARG A 149 -6.35 1.06 -11.08
N THR A 150 -6.99 1.16 -12.24
CA THR A 150 -6.70 2.22 -13.22
C THR A 150 -7.03 3.63 -12.71
N GLU A 151 -8.05 3.76 -11.87
CA GLU A 151 -8.44 5.03 -11.23
C GLU A 151 -7.45 5.49 -10.16
N ASN A 152 -6.85 4.56 -9.41
CA ASN A 152 -5.95 4.88 -8.29
C ASN A 152 -4.48 5.04 -8.69
N GLY A 153 -4.14 4.94 -9.98
CA GLY A 153 -2.80 5.27 -10.49
C GLY A 153 -1.67 4.45 -9.87
N LEU A 154 -1.81 3.12 -9.86
CA LEU A 154 -0.70 2.19 -9.59
C LEU A 154 -0.15 1.60 -10.87
#